data_AF-E4X1E4-F1
#
_entry.id   AF-E4X1E4-F1
#
_cell.length_a   1.000
_cell.length_b   1.000
_cell.length_c   1.000
_cell.angle_alpha   90.00
_cell.angle_beta   90.00
_cell.angle_gamma   90.00
#
_symmetry.space_group_name_H-M   'P 1'
#
loop_
_entity.id
_entity.type
_entity.pdbx_description
1 polymer ?
#
loop_
_entity_poly.entity_id
_entity_poly.type
_entity_poly.pdbx_seq_one_letter_code
_entity_poly.pdbx_strand_id
1 'polypeptide(L)'
;MAKRNNFDLKIIFLARDPRGQYSSRMKIYDKQNSGDVQIATLQKKLVSYVCNHTKNFIENRETSPWLKTQSLLVRYEDLALNPENKSKEILKFSGLNFTEKVSQWIKRNTDSRARTSEIAQNITRLKEPMLYIRHIHFIDFPRYGFKDPLYINIVKDPVKLFISGYYYRRFGFEGASRISAEKWRIKMTDEVRAMTLDECVRTKAPECARPWSKLIPFFCGHSRQRDDRAVAIAKQKVIERYAFVGIVEDMDNTMKAFEVVAPNFFAGAFNLLTDEVEVKGRKSSKTAHKDVTSNSTLEYLRNHLKREYELYDFIKKTFYEKINNMKDNGQWIP
;
A
#
# COMPACT_ATOMS: atom_id res chain seq x y z
N MET A 1 -29.21 -32.84 -16.85
CA MET A 1 -29.76 -31.55 -16.37
C MET A 1 -30.96 -31.85 -15.49
N ALA A 2 -30.90 -31.50 -14.21
CA ALA A 2 -31.76 -32.05 -13.17
C ALA A 2 -33.20 -31.51 -13.24
N LYS A 3 -34.12 -32.31 -13.80
CA LYS A 3 -35.46 -32.50 -13.22
C LYS A 3 -35.36 -33.70 -12.25
N ARG A 4 -34.74 -33.49 -11.08
CA ARG A 4 -34.78 -34.47 -10.00
C ARG A 4 -34.77 -33.69 -8.68
N ASN A 5 -35.85 -33.82 -7.91
CA ASN A 5 -35.95 -33.49 -6.48
C ASN A 5 -36.42 -32.08 -6.06
N ASN A 6 -37.20 -31.36 -6.87
CA ASN A 6 -38.00 -30.21 -6.36
C ASN A 6 -37.21 -29.09 -5.65
N PHE A 7 -35.94 -28.88 -6.00
CA PHE A 7 -35.11 -27.80 -5.46
C PHE A 7 -35.30 -26.50 -6.25
N ASP A 8 -35.75 -25.43 -5.60
CA ASP A 8 -35.75 -24.06 -6.14
C ASP A 8 -34.32 -23.48 -6.09
N LEU A 9 -33.50 -23.86 -7.06
CA LEU A 9 -32.10 -23.47 -7.13
C LEU A 9 -31.93 -22.16 -7.92
N LYS A 10 -31.41 -21.12 -7.25
CA LYS A 10 -30.93 -19.89 -7.88
C LYS A 10 -29.43 -19.96 -8.13
N ILE A 11 -29.00 -19.67 -9.37
CA ILE A 11 -27.59 -19.69 -9.78
C ILE A 11 -27.12 -18.27 -10.03
N ILE A 12 -26.12 -17.80 -9.29
CA ILE A 12 -25.45 -16.53 -9.59
C ILE A 12 -24.12 -16.83 -10.26
N PHE A 13 -24.00 -16.44 -11.52
CA PHE A 13 -22.77 -16.60 -12.28
C PHE A 13 -22.00 -15.29 -12.30
N LEU A 14 -20.86 -15.25 -11.61
CA LEU A 14 -19.95 -14.11 -11.63
C LEU A 14 -19.01 -14.21 -12.84
N ALA A 15 -19.34 -13.49 -13.91
CA ALA A 15 -18.44 -13.30 -15.03
C ALA A 15 -17.39 -12.24 -14.67
N ARG A 16 -16.11 -12.55 -14.90
CA ARG A 16 -15.01 -11.63 -14.62
C ARG A 16 -14.04 -11.60 -15.77
N ASP A 17 -13.61 -10.41 -16.16
CA ASP A 17 -12.67 -10.21 -17.25
C ASP A 17 -11.40 -11.06 -17.01
N PRO A 18 -11.03 -11.95 -17.97
CA PRO A 18 -9.83 -12.78 -17.86
C PRO A 18 -8.55 -11.97 -17.64
N ARG A 19 -8.45 -10.76 -18.18
CA ARG A 19 -7.34 -9.82 -17.96
C ARG A 19 -7.30 -9.34 -16.51
N GLY A 20 -8.47 -9.04 -15.94
CA GLY A 20 -8.60 -8.67 -14.53
C GLY A 20 -8.25 -9.83 -13.58
N GLN A 21 -8.62 -11.07 -13.94
CA GLN A 21 -8.21 -12.27 -13.20
C GLN A 21 -6.70 -12.52 -13.29
N TYR A 22 -6.14 -12.35 -14.49
CA TYR A 22 -4.72 -12.42 -14.76
C TYR A 22 -3.94 -11.45 -13.85
N SER A 23 -4.24 -10.15 -13.91
CA SER A 23 -3.52 -9.13 -13.12
C SER A 23 -3.60 -9.38 -11.61
N SER A 24 -4.70 -9.98 -11.14
CA SER A 24 -4.87 -10.36 -9.74
C SER A 24 -4.03 -11.57 -9.34
N ARG A 25 -3.94 -12.59 -10.21
CA ARG A 25 -3.25 -13.86 -9.94
C ARG A 25 -1.75 -13.79 -10.21
N MET A 26 -1.29 -12.86 -11.05
CA MET A 26 0.15 -12.63 -11.27
C MET A 26 0.90 -12.42 -9.96
N LYS A 27 0.31 -11.69 -9.01
CA LYS A 27 0.91 -11.44 -7.68
C LYS A 27 1.06 -12.70 -6.81
N ILE A 28 0.36 -13.77 -7.15
CA ILE A 28 0.40 -15.07 -6.46
C ILE A 28 1.43 -15.97 -7.14
N TYR A 29 1.45 -16.02 -8.48
CA TYR A 29 2.42 -16.82 -9.24
C TYR A 29 3.86 -16.26 -9.13
N ASP A 30 4.01 -14.94 -9.05
CA ASP A 30 5.30 -14.30 -8.69
C ASP A 30 5.82 -14.77 -7.32
N LYS A 31 4.95 -15.21 -6.40
CA LYS A 31 5.41 -15.72 -5.10
C LYS A 31 5.82 -17.20 -5.12
N GLN A 32 5.55 -17.92 -6.22
CA GLN A 32 5.74 -19.37 -6.32
C GLN A 32 6.90 -19.79 -7.22
N ASN A 33 7.81 -18.88 -7.62
CA ASN A 33 9.01 -19.17 -8.43
C ASN A 33 8.75 -20.05 -9.67
N SER A 34 7.62 -19.85 -10.36
CA SER A 34 7.33 -20.57 -11.59
C SER A 34 8.07 -19.88 -12.76
N GLY A 35 8.81 -20.61 -13.59
CA GLY A 35 9.53 -20.01 -14.73
C GLY A 35 8.60 -19.41 -15.80
N ASP A 36 9.05 -18.35 -16.48
CA ASP A 36 8.24 -17.53 -17.41
C ASP A 36 7.46 -18.35 -18.46
N VAL A 37 8.04 -19.43 -18.98
CA VAL A 37 7.43 -20.29 -20.02
C VAL A 37 6.27 -21.14 -19.48
N GLN A 38 6.40 -21.64 -18.24
CA GLN A 38 5.32 -22.38 -17.57
C GLN A 38 4.19 -21.44 -17.16
N ILE A 39 4.52 -20.24 -16.67
CA ILE A 39 3.51 -19.23 -16.34
C ILE A 39 2.74 -18.84 -17.62
N ALA A 40 3.41 -18.55 -18.74
CA ALA A 40 2.75 -18.22 -20.02
C ALA A 40 1.77 -19.31 -20.50
N THR A 41 2.14 -20.58 -20.31
CA THR A 41 1.31 -21.73 -20.72
C THR A 41 0.11 -21.92 -19.79
N LEU A 42 0.31 -21.86 -18.48
CA LEU A 42 -0.77 -21.90 -17.49
C LEU A 42 -1.73 -20.71 -17.64
N GLN A 43 -1.21 -19.54 -18.02
CA GLN A 43 -1.98 -18.32 -18.27
C GLN A 43 -2.88 -18.46 -19.50
N LYS A 44 -2.36 -18.94 -20.64
CA LYS A 44 -3.19 -19.21 -21.83
C LYS A 44 -4.30 -20.19 -21.50
N LYS A 45 -3.99 -21.25 -20.75
CA LYS A 45 -5.00 -22.23 -20.28
C LYS A 45 -6.05 -21.57 -19.39
N LEU A 46 -5.66 -20.73 -18.44
CA LEU A 46 -6.60 -20.03 -17.55
C LEU A 46 -7.52 -19.06 -18.32
N VAL A 47 -6.96 -18.23 -19.20
CA VAL A 47 -7.73 -17.28 -20.00
C VAL A 47 -8.71 -18.03 -20.89
N SER A 48 -8.24 -19.04 -21.63
CA SER A 48 -9.10 -19.88 -22.47
C SER A 48 -10.18 -20.59 -21.65
N TYR A 49 -9.84 -21.10 -20.47
CA TYR A 49 -10.81 -21.73 -19.57
C TYR A 49 -11.90 -20.76 -19.13
N VAL A 50 -11.54 -19.57 -18.65
CA VAL A 50 -12.50 -18.55 -18.21
C VAL A 50 -13.38 -18.08 -19.38
N CYS A 51 -12.79 -17.84 -20.55
CA CYS A 51 -13.52 -17.45 -21.75
C CYS A 51 -14.51 -18.53 -22.18
N ASN A 52 -14.05 -19.78 -22.31
CA ASN A 52 -14.91 -20.90 -22.73
C ASN A 52 -16.00 -21.17 -21.70
N HIS A 53 -15.69 -21.15 -20.40
CA HIS A 53 -16.68 -21.35 -19.36
C HIS A 53 -17.76 -20.26 -19.35
N THR A 54 -17.34 -18.99 -19.52
CA THR A 54 -18.28 -17.85 -19.59
C THR A 54 -19.15 -17.94 -20.85
N LYS A 55 -18.54 -18.22 -22.01
CA LYS A 55 -19.25 -18.38 -23.28
C LYS A 55 -20.26 -19.52 -23.20
N ASN A 56 -19.82 -20.71 -22.77
CA ASN A 56 -20.68 -21.88 -22.63
C ASN A 56 -21.83 -21.61 -21.66
N PHE A 57 -21.58 -20.92 -20.54
CA PHE A 57 -22.65 -20.55 -19.62
C PHE A 57 -23.70 -19.63 -20.28
N ILE A 58 -23.24 -18.60 -21.01
CA ILE A 58 -24.14 -17.68 -21.72
C ILE A 58 -24.95 -18.41 -22.78
N GLU A 59 -24.31 -19.25 -23.60
CA GLU A 59 -24.99 -20.01 -24.66
C GLU A 59 -26.00 -21.02 -24.09
N ASN A 60 -25.63 -21.74 -23.02
CA ASN A 60 -26.54 -22.67 -22.32
C ASN A 60 -27.71 -21.94 -21.67
N ARG A 61 -27.47 -20.74 -21.12
CA ARG A 61 -28.53 -19.89 -20.59
C ARG A 61 -29.45 -19.42 -21.71
N GLU A 62 -28.91 -19.01 -22.86
CA GLU A 62 -29.73 -18.52 -23.97
C GLU A 62 -30.64 -19.59 -24.57
N THR A 63 -30.18 -20.84 -24.55
CA THR A 63 -30.89 -22.01 -25.10
C THR A 63 -31.84 -22.68 -24.12
N SER A 64 -31.74 -22.42 -22.81
CA SER A 64 -32.58 -23.06 -21.78
C SER A 64 -33.47 -22.05 -21.05
N PRO A 65 -34.81 -22.09 -21.27
CA PRO A 65 -35.76 -21.22 -20.57
C PRO A 65 -35.69 -21.33 -19.04
N TRP A 66 -35.44 -22.55 -18.54
CA TRP A 66 -35.24 -22.77 -17.11
C TRP A 66 -33.98 -22.05 -16.60
N LEU A 67 -32.85 -22.18 -17.29
CA LEU A 67 -31.63 -21.46 -16.88
C LEU A 67 -31.78 -19.95 -16.99
N LYS A 68 -32.53 -19.42 -17.97
CA LYS A 68 -32.81 -17.96 -18.05
C LYS A 68 -33.45 -17.43 -16.78
N THR A 69 -34.45 -18.15 -16.27
CA THR A 69 -35.24 -17.75 -15.09
C THR A 69 -34.54 -18.06 -13.77
N GLN A 70 -33.72 -19.12 -13.74
CA GLN A 70 -33.04 -19.59 -12.53
C GLN A 70 -31.59 -19.14 -12.42
N SER A 71 -31.10 -18.29 -13.33
CA SER A 71 -29.74 -17.75 -13.24
C SER A 71 -29.63 -16.25 -13.47
N LEU A 72 -28.74 -15.62 -12.70
CA LEU A 72 -28.33 -14.23 -12.82
C LEU A 72 -26.87 -14.16 -13.26
N LEU A 73 -26.63 -13.50 -14.39
CA LEU A 73 -25.28 -13.18 -14.87
C LEU A 73 -24.83 -11.85 -14.25
N VAL A 74 -23.83 -11.90 -13.38
CA VAL A 74 -23.25 -10.72 -12.74
C VAL A 74 -21.86 -10.49 -13.31
N ARG A 75 -21.62 -9.32 -13.90
CA ARG A 75 -20.27 -8.91 -14.29
C ARG A 75 -19.55 -8.32 -13.08
N TYR A 76 -18.34 -8.81 -12.83
CA TYR A 76 -17.49 -8.35 -11.72
C TYR A 76 -17.21 -6.86 -11.80
N GLU A 77 -16.96 -6.33 -13.00
CA GLU A 77 -16.64 -4.93 -13.22
C GLU A 77 -17.81 -4.02 -12.84
N ASP A 78 -19.04 -4.42 -13.19
CA ASP A 78 -20.24 -3.67 -12.85
C ASP A 78 -20.49 -3.70 -11.33
N LEU A 79 -20.28 -4.85 -10.69
CA LEU A 79 -20.38 -4.99 -9.23
C LEU A 79 -19.31 -4.17 -8.51
N ALA A 80 -18.09 -4.10 -9.06
CA ALA A 80 -17.01 -3.31 -8.50
C ALA A 80 -17.24 -1.79 -8.66
N LEU A 81 -17.84 -1.37 -9.78
CA LEU A 81 -18.15 0.04 -10.06
C LEU A 81 -19.39 0.53 -9.30
N ASN A 82 -20.42 -0.31 -9.21
CA ASN A 82 -21.72 0.04 -8.63
C ASN A 82 -22.17 -1.00 -7.59
N PRO A 83 -21.42 -1.18 -6.48
CA PRO A 83 -21.63 -2.28 -5.54
C PRO A 83 -23.02 -2.24 -4.90
N GLU A 84 -23.54 -1.07 -4.56
CA GLU A 84 -24.87 -0.97 -3.94
C GLU A 84 -25.98 -1.42 -4.89
N ASN A 85 -26.00 -0.91 -6.12
CA ASN A 85 -27.04 -1.23 -7.10
C ASN A 85 -26.97 -2.69 -7.54
N LYS A 86 -25.75 -3.21 -7.76
CA LYS A 86 -25.58 -4.61 -8.17
C LYS A 86 -25.86 -5.59 -7.02
N SER A 87 -25.55 -5.24 -5.78
CA SER A 87 -25.99 -6.04 -4.63
C SER A 87 -27.51 -6.02 -4.43
N LYS A 88 -28.21 -4.90 -4.69
CA LYS A 88 -29.68 -4.86 -4.71
C LYS A 88 -30.26 -5.85 -5.72
N GLU A 89 -29.72 -5.86 -6.94
CA GLU A 89 -30.11 -6.79 -8.01
C GLU A 89 -29.90 -8.26 -7.60
N ILE A 90 -28.72 -8.58 -7.05
CA ILE A 90 -28.37 -9.93 -6.59
C ILE A 90 -29.30 -10.39 -5.46
N LEU A 91 -29.54 -9.56 -4.45
CA LEU A 91 -30.41 -9.94 -3.33
C LEU A 91 -31.85 -10.11 -3.78
N LYS A 92 -32.36 -9.22 -4.64
CA LYS A 92 -33.70 -9.34 -5.23
C LYS A 92 -33.87 -10.66 -5.98
N PHE A 93 -32.87 -11.05 -6.79
CA PHE A 93 -32.89 -12.32 -7.51
C PHE A 93 -32.89 -13.54 -6.57
N SER A 94 -32.16 -13.47 -5.46
CA SER A 94 -32.10 -14.51 -4.43
C SER A 94 -33.31 -14.53 -3.49
N GLY A 95 -34.31 -13.66 -3.68
CA GLY A 95 -35.47 -13.56 -2.79
C GLY A 95 -35.16 -12.94 -1.42
N LEU A 96 -34.05 -12.20 -1.31
CA LEU A 96 -33.60 -11.54 -0.08
C LEU A 96 -33.86 -10.03 -0.12
N ASN A 97 -34.21 -9.47 1.04
CA ASN A 97 -34.45 -8.03 1.15
C ASN A 97 -33.13 -7.26 1.27
N PHE A 98 -33.00 -6.19 0.47
CA PHE A 98 -31.94 -5.22 0.63
C PHE A 98 -32.30 -4.25 1.76
N THR A 99 -31.61 -4.34 2.89
CA THR A 99 -31.86 -3.52 4.08
C THR A 99 -30.84 -2.39 4.23
N GLU A 100 -31.15 -1.40 5.06
CA GLU A 100 -30.22 -0.32 5.38
C GLU A 100 -28.91 -0.86 6.01
N LYS A 101 -28.99 -1.92 6.82
CA LYS A 101 -27.80 -2.60 7.37
C LYS A 101 -26.88 -3.13 6.27
N VAL A 102 -27.45 -3.72 5.21
CA VAL A 102 -26.69 -4.20 4.05
C VAL A 102 -26.10 -3.03 3.26
N SER A 103 -26.86 -1.95 3.05
CA SER A 103 -26.38 -0.72 2.44
C SER A 103 -25.14 -0.16 3.15
N GLN A 104 -25.22 -0.03 4.48
CA GLN A 104 -24.12 0.45 5.31
C GLN A 104 -22.92 -0.50 5.27
N TRP A 105 -23.13 -1.81 5.33
CA TRP A 105 -22.05 -2.79 5.23
C TRP A 105 -21.32 -2.69 3.89
N ILE A 106 -22.07 -2.59 2.78
CA ILE A 106 -21.48 -2.43 1.45
C ILE A 106 -20.65 -1.14 1.40
N LYS A 107 -21.23 0.01 1.76
CA LYS A 107 -20.50 1.30 1.76
C LYS A 107 -19.22 1.24 2.59
N ARG A 108 -19.25 0.64 3.78
CA ARG A 108 -18.08 0.46 4.64
C ARG A 108 -16.98 -0.40 4.01
N ASN A 109 -17.35 -1.44 3.26
CA ASN A 109 -16.41 -2.42 2.72
C ASN A 109 -15.99 -2.16 1.27
N THR A 110 -16.72 -1.31 0.55
CA THR A 110 -16.45 -1.02 -0.87
C THR A 110 -16.04 0.41 -1.13
N ASP A 111 -16.35 1.37 -0.24
CA ASP A 111 -15.88 2.76 -0.38
C ASP A 111 -14.61 2.99 0.43
N SER A 112 -13.48 3.20 -0.26
CA SER A 112 -12.23 3.60 0.40
C SER A 112 -12.39 4.89 1.20
N ARG A 113 -13.33 5.76 0.82
CA ARG A 113 -13.68 6.99 1.54
C ARG A 113 -14.35 6.70 2.88
N ALA A 114 -15.19 5.67 2.97
CA ALA A 114 -15.83 5.28 4.23
C ALA A 114 -14.80 4.84 5.27
N ARG A 115 -13.79 4.06 4.84
CA ARG A 115 -12.69 3.64 5.72
C ARG A 115 -11.82 4.83 6.17
N THR A 116 -11.49 5.76 5.28
CA THR A 116 -10.71 6.95 5.66
C THR A 116 -11.52 7.92 6.52
N SER A 117 -12.83 8.02 6.30
CA SER A 117 -13.73 8.81 7.13
C SER A 117 -13.81 8.26 8.56
N GLU A 118 -13.88 6.93 8.72
CA GLU A 118 -13.88 6.29 10.04
C GLU A 118 -12.57 6.55 10.78
N ILE A 119 -11.42 6.43 10.10
CA ILE A 119 -10.12 6.76 10.70
C ILE A 119 -10.07 8.24 11.12
N ALA A 120 -10.54 9.16 10.26
CA ALA A 120 -10.59 10.59 10.58
C ALA A 120 -11.49 10.88 11.79
N GLN A 121 -12.68 10.27 11.84
CA GLN A 121 -13.61 10.37 12.97
C GLN A 121 -13.00 9.83 14.27
N ASN A 122 -12.29 8.71 14.21
CA ASN A 122 -11.68 8.12 15.39
C ASN A 122 -10.53 8.98 15.92
N ILE A 123 -9.72 9.55 15.03
CA ILE A 123 -8.61 10.43 15.42
C ILE A 123 -9.14 11.72 16.07
N THR A 124 -10.16 12.35 15.49
CA THR A 124 -10.74 13.61 16.01
C THR A 124 -11.44 13.48 17.36
N ARG A 125 -11.75 12.26 17.81
CA ARG A 125 -12.36 12.00 19.12
C ARG A 125 -11.36 11.76 20.25
N LEU A 126 -10.10 11.58 19.91
CA LEU A 126 -9.05 11.39 20.91
C LEU A 126 -8.82 12.71 21.67
N LYS A 127 -8.37 12.62 22.92
CA LYS A 127 -8.12 13.79 23.77
C LYS A 127 -6.81 14.49 23.38
N GLU A 128 -6.86 15.79 23.09
CA GLU A 128 -5.69 16.62 22.80
C GLU A 128 -4.95 17.06 24.10
N PRO A 129 -3.61 17.28 24.06
CA PRO A 129 -2.71 17.06 22.93
C PRO A 129 -2.35 15.58 22.75
N MET A 130 -2.21 15.13 21.50
CA MET A 130 -1.78 13.76 21.19
C MET A 130 -0.81 13.71 20.01
N LEU A 131 0.05 12.69 20.01
CA LEU A 131 0.86 12.31 18.87
C LEU A 131 0.34 10.99 18.30
N TYR A 132 -0.24 11.02 17.09
CA TYR A 132 -0.80 9.84 16.43
C TYR A 132 0.14 9.31 15.35
N ILE A 133 0.75 8.14 15.58
CA ILE A 133 1.73 7.53 14.69
C ILE A 133 1.18 6.20 14.14
N ARG A 134 0.98 6.12 12.81
CA ARG A 134 0.58 4.89 12.12
C ARG A 134 1.12 4.84 10.68
N HIS A 135 1.24 3.63 10.13
CA HIS A 135 1.53 3.40 8.71
C HIS A 135 0.28 3.58 7.84
N ILE A 136 -0.26 4.81 7.79
CA ILE A 136 -1.41 5.18 6.98
C ILE A 136 -1.00 6.22 5.92
N HIS A 137 -1.66 6.20 4.77
CA HIS A 137 -1.45 7.23 3.75
C HIS A 137 -2.14 8.53 4.19
N PHE A 138 -1.78 9.65 3.56
CA PHE A 138 -2.42 10.95 3.79
C PHE A 138 -3.95 10.87 3.76
N ILE A 139 -4.58 11.46 4.78
CA ILE A 139 -6.03 11.60 4.91
C ILE A 139 -6.36 13.09 4.78
N ASP A 140 -7.32 13.40 3.92
CA ASP A 140 -7.82 14.75 3.75
C ASP A 140 -8.97 14.99 4.74
N PHE A 141 -8.69 15.46 5.95
CA PHE A 141 -9.69 15.66 7.01
C PHE A 141 -10.81 16.64 6.61
N PRO A 142 -10.51 17.78 5.95
CA PRO A 142 -11.51 18.72 5.44
C PRO A 142 -12.56 18.07 4.54
N ARG A 143 -12.17 17.06 3.76
CA ARG A 143 -13.10 16.30 2.91
C ARG A 143 -14.22 15.60 3.71
N TYR A 144 -14.01 15.39 5.01
CA TYR A 144 -14.95 14.74 5.92
C TYR A 144 -15.55 15.71 6.95
N GLY A 145 -15.37 17.02 6.78
CA GLY A 145 -15.88 18.04 7.70
C GLY A 145 -15.06 18.22 8.97
N PHE A 146 -13.81 17.75 8.99
CA PHE A 146 -12.90 17.91 10.12
C PHE A 146 -11.76 18.88 9.78
N LYS A 147 -11.18 19.52 10.79
CA LYS A 147 -9.95 20.28 10.65
C LYS A 147 -8.76 19.32 10.45
N ASP A 148 -7.79 19.70 9.63
CA ASP A 148 -6.55 18.94 9.54
C ASP A 148 -5.80 18.94 10.87
N PRO A 149 -5.25 17.79 11.31
CA PRO A 149 -4.22 17.77 12.33
C PRO A 149 -2.91 18.35 11.77
N LEU A 150 -1.96 18.67 12.65
CA LEU A 150 -0.62 19.06 12.25
C LEU A 150 0.11 17.82 11.66
N TYR A 151 0.26 17.80 10.34
CA TYR A 151 0.98 16.72 9.66
C TYR A 151 2.49 16.95 9.68
N ILE A 152 3.22 15.95 10.17
CA ILE A 152 4.67 15.82 10.04
C ILE A 152 5.02 14.44 9.49
N ASN A 153 6.19 14.29 8.87
CA ASN A 153 6.69 13.00 8.42
C ASN A 153 8.22 13.00 8.35
N ILE A 154 8.83 11.82 8.23
CA ILE A 154 10.27 11.68 7.95
C ILE A 154 10.42 10.73 6.77
N VAL A 155 11.23 11.12 5.79
CA VAL A 155 11.52 10.32 4.60
C VAL A 155 12.97 9.87 4.58
N LYS A 156 13.29 8.90 3.75
CA LYS A 156 14.63 8.34 3.59
C LYS A 156 14.91 8.18 2.10
N ASP A 157 16.19 8.24 1.72
CA ASP A 157 16.62 7.95 0.36
C ASP A 157 15.93 6.67 -0.19
N PRO A 158 15.28 6.74 -1.38
CA PRO A 158 14.49 5.64 -1.91
C PRO A 158 15.25 4.33 -2.07
N VAL A 159 16.51 4.36 -2.50
CA VAL A 159 17.33 3.15 -2.69
C VAL A 159 17.75 2.59 -1.33
N LYS A 160 18.23 3.42 -0.40
CA LYS A 160 18.57 2.99 0.96
C LYS A 160 17.36 2.41 1.68
N LEU A 161 16.17 2.98 1.47
CA LEU A 161 14.91 2.46 2.00
C LEU A 161 14.57 1.10 1.37
N PHE A 162 14.70 0.96 0.05
CA PHE A 162 14.48 -0.31 -0.65
C PHE A 162 15.41 -1.41 -0.14
N ILE A 163 16.72 -1.14 -0.07
CA ILE A 163 17.73 -2.09 0.43
C ILE A 163 17.44 -2.49 1.87
N SER A 164 17.14 -1.51 2.74
CA SER A 164 16.80 -1.80 4.14
C SER A 164 15.54 -2.66 4.24
N GLY A 165 14.53 -2.39 3.41
CA GLY A 165 13.30 -3.15 3.36
C GLY A 165 13.50 -4.57 2.82
N TYR A 166 14.36 -4.76 1.82
CA TYR A 166 14.72 -6.06 1.24
C TYR A 166 15.28 -6.98 2.32
N TYR A 167 16.33 -6.54 3.01
CA TYR A 167 16.97 -7.34 4.03
C TYR A 167 16.17 -7.44 5.33
N TYR A 168 15.37 -6.42 5.69
CA TYR A 168 14.48 -6.49 6.85
C TYR A 168 13.47 -7.64 6.72
N ARG A 169 12.91 -7.86 5.53
CA ARG A 169 11.97 -8.97 5.28
C ARG A 169 12.63 -10.35 5.44
N ARG A 170 13.94 -10.45 5.17
CA ARG A 170 14.74 -11.67 5.26
C ARG A 170 15.24 -11.95 6.68
N PHE A 171 15.82 -10.94 7.31
CA PHE A 171 16.63 -11.13 8.52
C PHE A 171 16.04 -10.48 9.77
N GLY A 172 15.12 -9.52 9.62
CA GLY A 172 14.53 -8.76 10.72
C GLY A 172 15.39 -7.58 11.17
N PHE A 173 15.34 -7.26 12.46
CA PHE A 173 16.08 -6.17 13.10
C PHE A 173 16.97 -6.69 14.24
N GLU A 174 18.02 -5.96 14.61
CA GLU A 174 19.05 -6.39 15.57
C GLU A 174 18.49 -6.78 16.94
N GLY A 175 17.48 -6.05 17.43
CA GLY A 175 16.85 -6.27 18.73
C GLY A 175 15.88 -7.46 18.80
N ALA A 176 15.59 -8.12 17.67
CA ALA A 176 14.72 -9.28 17.67
C ALA A 176 15.48 -10.52 18.15
N SER A 177 15.04 -11.14 19.25
CA SER A 177 15.51 -12.50 19.61
C SER A 177 15.27 -13.47 18.45
N ARG A 178 16.09 -14.52 18.27
CA ARG A 178 15.91 -15.49 17.14
C ARG A 178 14.46 -15.99 17.04
N ILE A 179 13.84 -16.29 18.19
CA ILE A 179 12.45 -16.77 18.29
C ILE A 179 11.44 -15.68 17.87
N SER A 180 11.64 -14.43 18.31
CA SER A 180 10.74 -13.33 17.92
C SER A 180 10.93 -12.93 16.46
N ALA A 181 12.16 -12.97 15.95
CA ALA A 181 12.47 -12.68 14.55
C ALA A 181 11.75 -13.65 13.61
N GLU A 182 11.71 -14.96 13.93
CA GLU A 182 11.00 -15.97 13.14
C GLU A 182 9.49 -15.69 13.02
N LYS A 183 8.86 -15.12 14.05
CA LYS A 183 7.43 -14.77 14.04
C LYS A 183 7.10 -13.59 13.12
N TRP A 184 8.04 -12.65 12.95
CA TRP A 184 7.86 -11.45 12.12
C TRP A 184 8.44 -11.57 10.72
N ARG A 185 9.37 -12.51 10.49
CA ARG A 185 9.94 -12.78 9.18
C ARG A 185 8.86 -13.23 8.22
N ILE A 186 8.95 -12.72 6.99
CA ILE A 186 8.07 -13.21 5.93
C ILE A 186 8.47 -14.66 5.65
N LYS A 187 7.49 -15.56 5.67
CA LYS A 187 7.70 -16.95 5.27
C LYS A 187 8.21 -16.98 3.82
N MET A 188 9.43 -17.46 3.67
CA MET A 188 10.14 -17.62 2.40
C MET A 188 11.08 -18.82 2.53
N THR A 189 11.41 -19.46 1.41
CA THR A 189 12.36 -20.58 1.39
C THR A 189 13.76 -20.11 1.77
N ASP A 190 14.64 -21.02 2.17
CA ASP A 190 15.99 -20.67 2.57
C ASP A 190 16.81 -20.15 1.38
N GLU A 191 16.55 -20.64 0.16
CA GLU A 191 17.16 -20.12 -1.07
C GLU A 191 16.74 -18.68 -1.33
N VAL A 192 15.44 -18.38 -1.20
CA VAL A 192 14.95 -16.99 -1.33
C VAL A 192 15.53 -16.11 -0.22
N ARG A 193 15.69 -16.62 1.00
CA ARG A 193 16.26 -15.85 2.11
C ARG A 193 17.74 -15.54 1.91
N ALA A 194 18.50 -16.48 1.36
CA ALA A 194 19.93 -16.33 1.10
C ALA A 194 20.25 -15.50 -0.15
N MET A 195 19.28 -15.30 -1.04
CA MET A 195 19.45 -14.50 -2.26
C MET A 195 19.88 -13.07 -1.93
N THR A 196 21.06 -12.69 -2.44
CA THR A 196 21.58 -11.32 -2.32
C THR A 196 20.78 -10.36 -3.19
N LEU A 197 20.86 -9.06 -2.90
CA LEU A 197 20.15 -8.07 -3.69
C LEU A 197 20.67 -8.00 -5.15
N ASP A 198 21.98 -8.18 -5.34
CA ASP A 198 22.59 -8.22 -6.67
C ASP A 198 22.08 -9.40 -7.49
N GLU A 199 21.95 -10.58 -6.88
CA GLU A 199 21.36 -11.74 -7.53
C GLU A 199 19.88 -11.51 -7.85
N CYS A 200 19.12 -10.91 -6.93
CA CYS A 200 17.72 -10.58 -7.13
C CYS A 200 17.50 -9.65 -8.33
N VAL A 201 18.33 -8.62 -8.49
CA VAL A 201 18.28 -7.71 -9.65
C VAL A 201 18.73 -8.41 -10.93
N ARG A 202 19.86 -9.15 -10.89
CA ARG A 202 20.40 -9.87 -12.06
C ARG A 202 19.42 -10.89 -12.62
N THR A 203 18.77 -11.65 -11.75
CA THR A 203 17.79 -12.69 -12.12
C THR A 203 16.40 -12.12 -12.36
N LYS A 204 16.19 -10.82 -12.14
CA LYS A 204 14.88 -10.16 -12.14
C LYS A 204 13.86 -10.94 -11.31
N ALA A 205 14.27 -11.36 -10.11
CA ALA A 205 13.36 -11.99 -9.18
C ALA A 205 12.16 -11.05 -8.91
N PRO A 206 10.95 -11.58 -8.64
CA PRO A 206 9.72 -10.79 -8.61
C PRO A 206 9.74 -9.52 -7.74
N GLU A 207 10.49 -9.51 -6.64
CA GLU A 207 10.61 -8.32 -5.77
C GLU A 207 11.57 -7.25 -6.30
N CYS A 208 12.48 -7.60 -7.20
CA CYS A 208 13.45 -6.71 -7.84
C CYS A 208 13.12 -6.38 -9.30
N ALA A 209 12.24 -7.14 -9.96
CA ALA A 209 11.82 -6.90 -11.33
C ALA A 209 11.09 -5.56 -11.50
N ARG A 210 10.37 -5.13 -10.45
CA ARG A 210 9.63 -3.85 -10.41
C ARG A 210 9.81 -3.19 -9.05
N PRO A 211 10.98 -2.61 -8.75
CA PRO A 211 11.24 -1.93 -7.49
C PRO A 211 10.22 -0.82 -7.27
N TRP A 212 9.69 -0.74 -6.06
CA TRP A 212 8.73 0.30 -5.68
C TRP A 212 8.91 0.70 -4.23
N SER A 213 8.54 1.94 -3.89
CA SER A 213 8.63 2.46 -2.53
C SER A 213 7.26 2.88 -1.99
N LYS A 214 7.15 3.05 -0.67
CA LYS A 214 5.92 3.55 -0.04
C LYS A 214 5.84 5.09 -0.06
N LEU A 215 6.89 5.78 -0.50
CA LEU A 215 7.01 7.24 -0.40
C LEU A 215 5.87 7.96 -1.14
N ILE A 216 5.68 7.74 -2.45
CA ILE A 216 4.60 8.45 -3.20
C ILE A 216 3.20 8.24 -2.59
N PRO A 217 2.71 7.00 -2.33
CA PRO A 217 1.37 6.82 -1.76
C PRO A 217 1.17 7.44 -0.38
N PHE A 218 2.22 7.52 0.44
CA PHE A 218 2.10 8.11 1.78
C PHE A 218 1.74 9.59 1.73
N PHE A 219 2.24 10.33 0.73
CA PHE A 219 1.93 11.75 0.53
C PHE A 219 0.73 11.97 -0.42
N CYS A 220 0.67 11.23 -1.53
CA CYS A 220 -0.43 11.37 -2.50
C CYS A 220 -1.79 10.97 -1.90
N GLY A 221 -1.81 10.02 -0.95
CA GLY A 221 -3.01 9.55 -0.27
C GLY A 221 -3.48 8.17 -0.74
N HIS A 222 -4.79 7.94 -0.68
CA HIS A 222 -5.37 6.61 -0.86
C HIS A 222 -5.61 6.18 -2.32
N SER A 223 -5.14 6.98 -3.29
CA SER A 223 -5.16 6.58 -4.70
C SER A 223 -4.22 5.39 -4.93
N ARG A 224 -4.60 4.50 -5.86
CA ARG A 224 -3.75 3.38 -6.29
C ARG A 224 -2.76 3.78 -7.38
N GLN A 225 -2.87 5.00 -7.92
CA GLN A 225 -2.00 5.52 -8.97
C GLN A 225 -0.61 5.88 -8.42
N ARG A 226 0.40 5.71 -9.27
CA ARG A 226 1.83 5.99 -8.99
C ARG A 226 2.53 6.62 -10.20
N ASP A 227 1.72 7.24 -11.05
CA ASP A 227 2.17 7.97 -12.23
C ASP A 227 2.65 9.37 -11.83
N ASP A 228 3.01 10.16 -12.84
CA ASP A 228 3.57 11.51 -12.63
C ASP A 228 2.53 12.45 -12.00
N ARG A 229 1.23 12.18 -12.20
CA ARG A 229 0.14 12.87 -11.49
C ARG A 229 0.17 12.60 -9.99
N ALA A 230 0.41 11.36 -9.58
CA ALA A 230 0.54 11.03 -8.16
C ALA A 230 1.76 11.72 -7.51
N VAL A 231 2.86 11.87 -8.25
CA VAL A 231 4.05 12.62 -7.80
C VAL A 231 3.70 14.11 -7.64
N ALA A 232 3.05 14.72 -8.62
CA ALA A 232 2.64 16.13 -8.56
C ALA A 232 1.73 16.42 -7.35
N ILE A 233 0.72 15.56 -7.11
CA ILE A 233 -0.17 15.68 -5.94
C ILE A 233 0.61 15.52 -4.63
N ALA A 234 1.56 14.59 -4.57
CA ALA A 234 2.40 14.40 -3.39
C ALA A 234 3.26 15.65 -3.11
N LYS A 235 3.91 16.22 -4.13
CA LYS A 235 4.69 17.46 -4.00
C LYS A 235 3.85 18.63 -3.51
N GLN A 236 2.66 18.82 -4.08
CA GLN A 236 1.72 19.85 -3.67
C GLN A 236 1.37 19.72 -2.17
N LYS A 237 1.01 18.51 -1.73
CA LYS A 237 0.67 18.26 -0.32
C LYS A 237 1.85 18.47 0.62
N VAL A 238 3.07 18.12 0.22
CA VAL A 238 4.28 18.38 1.03
C VAL A 238 4.41 19.87 1.36
N ILE A 239 4.10 20.76 0.41
CA ILE A 239 4.12 22.21 0.64
C ILE A 239 2.91 22.64 1.49
N GLU A 240 1.70 22.28 1.05
CA GLU A 240 0.47 22.90 1.52
C GLU A 240 -0.10 22.27 2.79
N ARG A 241 0.16 20.98 3.02
CA ARG A 241 -0.56 20.18 4.03
C ARG A 241 0.35 19.60 5.11
N TYR A 242 1.67 19.53 4.88
CA TYR A 242 2.64 19.10 5.90
C TYR A 242 3.34 20.32 6.50
N ALA A 243 3.28 20.42 7.83
CA ALA A 243 4.01 21.45 8.57
C ALA A 243 5.51 21.30 8.31
N PHE A 244 6.05 20.09 8.45
CA PHE A 244 7.43 19.78 8.14
C PHE A 244 7.63 18.31 7.74
N VAL A 245 8.54 18.07 6.80
CA VAL A 245 8.92 16.71 6.38
C VAL A 245 10.44 16.58 6.51
N GLY A 246 10.87 15.81 7.50
CA GLY A 246 12.28 15.54 7.78
C GLY A 246 12.91 14.50 6.86
N ILE A 247 14.23 14.36 6.95
CA ILE A 247 15.00 13.35 6.23
C ILE A 247 15.89 12.55 7.18
N VAL A 248 15.94 11.23 7.00
CA VAL A 248 16.76 10.33 7.83
C VAL A 248 18.26 10.61 7.67
N GLU A 249 18.67 11.13 6.52
CA GLU A 249 20.05 11.48 6.22
C GLU A 249 20.54 12.71 7.02
N ASP A 250 19.63 13.49 7.60
CA ASP A 250 19.92 14.70 8.39
C ASP A 250 18.98 14.76 9.60
N MET A 251 19.13 13.78 10.50
CA MET A 251 18.28 13.63 11.67
C MET A 251 18.43 14.76 12.68
N ASP A 252 19.63 15.35 12.75
CA ASP A 252 19.98 16.47 13.62
C ASP A 252 19.08 17.67 13.31
N ASN A 253 19.11 18.14 12.05
CA ASN A 253 18.22 19.21 11.62
C ASN A 253 16.74 18.78 11.63
N THR A 254 16.45 17.49 11.40
CA THR A 254 15.06 16.98 11.46
C THR A 254 14.46 17.10 12.86
N MET A 255 15.17 16.67 13.91
CA MET A 255 14.67 16.79 15.29
C MET A 255 14.59 18.25 15.72
N LYS A 256 15.57 19.08 15.33
CA LYS A 256 15.56 20.50 15.64
C LYS A 256 14.42 21.25 14.97
N ALA A 257 14.09 20.92 13.72
CA ALA A 257 12.92 21.47 13.06
C ALA A 257 11.61 21.03 13.73
N PHE A 258 11.53 19.80 14.26
CA PHE A 258 10.36 19.35 15.02
C PHE A 258 10.22 20.06 16.38
N GLU A 259 11.33 20.40 17.05
CA GLU A 259 11.31 21.29 18.23
C GLU A 259 10.64 22.63 17.92
N VAL A 260 10.95 23.23 16.77
CA VAL A 260 10.37 24.50 16.34
C VAL A 260 8.90 24.35 15.95
N VAL A 261 8.56 23.32 15.18
CA VAL A 261 7.24 23.15 14.56
C VAL A 261 6.18 22.63 15.54
N ALA A 262 6.59 21.81 16.52
CA ALA A 262 5.68 21.18 17.48
C ALA A 262 6.35 21.04 18.88
N PRO A 263 6.70 22.16 19.54
CA PRO A 263 7.47 22.16 20.79
C PRO A 263 6.80 21.39 21.93
N ASN A 264 5.46 21.40 21.99
CA ASN A 264 4.70 20.65 23.00
C ASN A 264 4.97 19.14 23.00
N PHE A 265 5.47 18.59 21.88
CA PHE A 265 5.81 17.17 21.77
C PHE A 265 7.30 16.91 21.64
N PHE A 266 8.04 17.83 21.02
CA PHE A 266 9.42 17.59 20.60
C PHE A 266 10.46 18.43 21.33
N ALA A 267 10.09 19.31 22.27
CA ALA A 267 11.06 20.07 23.06
C ALA A 267 12.14 19.15 23.66
N GLY A 268 13.41 19.39 23.30
CA GLY A 268 14.56 18.60 23.74
C GLY A 268 14.81 17.30 22.96
N ALA A 269 14.02 17.00 21.93
CA ALA A 269 14.20 15.79 21.11
C ALA A 269 15.55 15.75 20.38
N PHE A 270 16.13 16.90 20.05
CA PHE A 270 17.47 16.96 19.45
C PHE A 270 18.53 16.37 20.40
N ASN A 271 18.44 16.67 21.70
CA ASN A 271 19.41 16.20 22.69
C ASN A 271 19.33 14.67 22.91
N LEU A 272 18.17 14.06 22.64
CA LEU A 272 17.99 12.61 22.70
C LEU A 272 18.68 11.87 21.54
N LEU A 273 19.18 12.58 20.51
CA LEU A 273 19.92 11.95 19.43
C LEU A 273 21.27 11.36 19.86
N THR A 274 21.85 11.85 20.95
CA THR A 274 23.11 11.33 21.52
C THR A 274 22.91 10.57 22.82
N ASP A 275 21.69 10.56 23.37
CA ASP A 275 21.36 9.81 24.59
C ASP A 275 21.63 8.30 24.41
N GLU A 276 22.35 7.70 25.35
CA GLU A 276 22.82 6.32 25.23
C GLU A 276 21.69 5.30 25.15
N VAL A 277 20.60 5.50 25.90
CA VAL A 277 19.44 4.60 25.92
C VAL A 277 18.73 4.68 24.58
N GLU A 278 18.51 5.88 24.06
CA GLU A 278 17.87 6.11 22.77
C GLU A 278 18.76 5.68 21.60
N VAL A 279 20.08 5.84 21.70
CA VAL A 279 21.05 5.29 20.74
C VAL A 279 20.95 3.77 20.71
N LYS A 280 20.90 3.11 21.87
CA LYS A 280 20.76 1.65 21.97
C LYS A 280 19.42 1.18 21.40
N GLY A 281 18.33 1.88 21.70
CA GLY A 281 17.00 1.64 21.13
C GLY A 281 17.02 1.72 19.60
N ARG A 282 17.58 2.79 19.04
CA ARG A 282 17.72 2.94 17.58
C ARG A 282 18.60 1.87 16.94
N LYS A 283 19.72 1.50 17.56
CA LYS A 283 20.57 0.38 17.11
C LYS A 283 19.77 -0.91 17.05
N SER A 284 18.98 -1.21 18.09
CA SER A 284 18.13 -2.39 18.13
C SER A 284 17.13 -2.44 16.96
N SER A 285 16.66 -1.29 16.47
CA SER A 285 15.72 -1.21 15.33
C SER A 285 16.36 -1.37 13.95
N LYS A 286 17.71 -1.35 13.85
CA LYS A 286 18.43 -1.48 12.58
C LYS A 286 18.18 -2.87 11.99
N THR A 287 18.10 -2.93 10.66
CA THR A 287 18.03 -4.21 9.95
C THR A 287 19.25 -5.06 10.29
N ALA A 288 19.03 -6.29 10.76
CA ALA A 288 20.05 -7.12 11.39
C ALA A 288 21.23 -7.49 10.49
N HIS A 289 20.98 -7.60 9.18
CA HIS A 289 21.99 -7.97 8.21
C HIS A 289 21.72 -7.25 6.89
N LYS A 290 22.77 -6.78 6.23
CA LYS A 290 22.71 -6.15 4.91
C LYS A 290 24.00 -6.47 4.17
N ASP A 291 23.89 -7.13 3.02
CA ASP A 291 25.05 -7.31 2.16
C ASP A 291 25.41 -6.00 1.46
N VAL A 292 26.70 -5.86 1.14
CA VAL A 292 27.19 -4.81 0.26
C VAL A 292 26.52 -4.97 -1.10
N THR A 293 25.98 -3.88 -1.62
CA THR A 293 25.27 -3.86 -2.90
C THR A 293 26.19 -3.28 -3.97
N SER A 294 26.28 -3.92 -5.14
CA SER A 294 27.13 -3.41 -6.23
C SER A 294 26.63 -2.09 -6.82
N ASN A 295 27.54 -1.32 -7.42
CA ASN A 295 27.21 -0.04 -8.07
C ASN A 295 26.19 -0.21 -9.21
N SER A 296 26.27 -1.29 -9.99
CA SER A 296 25.32 -1.56 -11.07
C SER A 296 23.91 -1.81 -10.55
N THR A 297 23.77 -2.50 -9.41
CA THR A 297 22.49 -2.69 -8.72
C THR A 297 21.95 -1.38 -8.14
N LEU A 298 22.81 -0.55 -7.56
CA LEU A 298 22.41 0.77 -7.06
C LEU A 298 21.87 1.66 -8.20
N GLU A 299 22.56 1.68 -9.35
CA GLU A 299 22.14 2.42 -10.53
C GLU A 299 20.83 1.87 -11.12
N TYR A 300 20.70 0.55 -11.20
CA TYR A 300 19.46 -0.11 -11.61
C TYR A 300 18.29 0.34 -10.74
N LEU A 301 18.43 0.27 -9.41
CA LEU A 301 17.38 0.66 -8.48
C LEU A 301 17.06 2.16 -8.59
N ARG A 302 18.09 3.01 -8.73
CA ARG A 302 17.90 4.46 -8.91
C ARG A 302 17.08 4.78 -10.15
N ASN A 303 17.37 4.13 -11.27
CA ASN A 303 16.64 4.30 -12.52
C ASN A 303 15.18 3.81 -12.42
N HIS A 304 14.94 2.68 -11.74
CA HIS A 304 13.59 2.14 -11.57
C HIS A 304 12.75 2.86 -10.51
N LEU A 305 13.40 3.52 -9.55
CA LEU A 305 12.78 4.35 -8.52
C LEU A 305 12.76 5.85 -8.88
N LYS A 306 12.92 6.20 -10.16
CA LYS A 306 13.03 7.60 -10.61
C LYS A 306 11.95 8.55 -10.08
N ARG A 307 10.69 8.09 -10.02
CA ARG A 307 9.56 8.88 -9.50
C ARG A 307 9.65 9.10 -7.98
N GLU A 308 10.16 8.10 -7.28
CA GLU A 308 10.38 8.17 -5.84
C GLU A 308 11.53 9.15 -5.55
N TYR A 309 12.58 9.15 -6.36
CA TYR A 309 13.65 10.16 -6.31
C TYR A 309 13.14 11.56 -6.65
N GLU A 310 12.32 11.70 -7.68
CA GLU A 310 11.74 12.99 -8.04
C GLU A 310 10.96 13.64 -6.88
N LEU A 311 10.24 12.83 -6.09
CA LEU A 311 9.56 13.29 -4.88
C LEU A 311 10.54 13.50 -3.72
N TYR A 312 11.49 12.58 -3.50
CA TYR A 312 12.47 12.68 -2.42
C TYR A 312 13.39 13.90 -2.56
N ASP A 313 13.91 14.15 -3.76
CA ASP A 313 14.80 15.29 -4.03
C ASP A 313 14.04 16.62 -3.88
N PHE A 314 12.76 16.64 -4.27
CA PHE A 314 11.87 17.77 -4.00
C PHE A 314 11.68 17.99 -2.49
N ILE A 315 11.35 16.94 -1.74
CA ILE A 315 11.21 17.02 -0.28
C ILE A 315 12.51 17.49 0.38
N LYS A 316 13.66 16.96 -0.04
CA LYS A 316 14.98 17.33 0.47
C LYS A 316 15.28 18.81 0.20
N LYS A 317 14.96 19.31 -0.98
CA LYS A 317 15.09 20.74 -1.29
C LYS A 317 14.19 21.59 -0.37
N THR A 318 12.91 21.25 -0.27
CA THR A 318 11.95 21.96 0.61
C THR A 318 12.32 21.87 2.08
N PHE A 319 12.93 20.77 2.53
CA PHE A 319 13.44 20.59 3.89
C PHE A 319 14.48 21.66 4.24
N TYR A 320 15.52 21.83 3.40
CA TYR A 320 16.55 22.83 3.64
C TYR A 320 16.03 24.26 3.46
N GLU A 321 15.15 24.51 2.50
CA GLU A 321 14.50 25.82 2.32
C GLU A 321 13.68 26.22 3.56
N LYS A 322 12.89 25.29 4.12
CA LYS A 322 12.13 25.55 5.35
C LYS A 322 13.04 25.82 6.55
N ILE A 323 14.15 25.08 6.69
CA ILE A 323 15.13 25.33 7.76
C ILE A 323 15.76 26.71 7.63
N ASN A 324 16.18 27.10 6.41
CA ASN A 324 16.76 28.42 6.19
C ASN A 324 15.75 29.53 6.51
N ASN A 325 14.50 29.38 6.08
CA ASN A 325 13.43 30.33 6.46
C ASN A 325 13.22 30.40 7.99
N MET A 326 13.31 29.29 8.72
CA MET A 326 13.23 29.31 10.19
C MET A 326 14.40 30.06 10.82
N LYS A 327 15.62 29.88 10.27
CA LYS A 327 16.83 30.60 10.72
C LYS A 327 16.71 32.10 10.46
N ASP A 328 16.30 32.48 9.25
CA ASP A 328 16.14 33.88 8.84
C ASP A 328 15.07 34.61 9.68
N ASN A 329 14.04 33.87 10.12
CA ASN A 329 12.99 34.39 11.01
C ASN A 329 13.35 34.32 12.51
N GLY A 330 14.57 33.92 12.87
CA GLY A 330 15.00 33.84 14.27
C GLY A 330 14.32 32.75 15.10
N GLN A 331 13.67 31.78 14.45
CA GLN A 331 12.97 30.66 15.10
C GLN A 331 13.90 29.49 15.42
N TRP A 332 15.10 29.49 14.85
CA TRP A 332 16.09 28.42 14.99
C TRP A 332 17.04 28.71 16.16
N ILE A 333 16.72 28.17 17.33
CA ILE A 333 17.60 28.26 18.50
C ILE A 333 18.76 27.27 18.30
N PRO A 334 20.04 27.70 18.43
CA PRO A 334 21.21 26.84 18.28
C PRO A 334 21.20 25.56 19.12
#